data_AF-A0A1C3WNM9-F1
#
_entry.id   AF-A0A1C3WNM9-F1
#
_cell.length_a   1.000
_cell.length_b   1.000
_cell.length_c   1.000
_cell.angle_alpha   90.00
_cell.angle_beta   90.00
_cell.angle_gamma   90.00
#
_symmetry.space_group_name_H-M   'P 1'
#
loop_
_entity.id
_entity.type
_entity.pdbx_description
1 polymer ?
#
loop_
_entity_poly.entity_id
_entity_poly.type
_entity_poly.pdbx_seq_one_letter_code
_entity_poly.pdbx_strand_id
1 'polypeptide(L)'
;MFRSSLAAAVVSGLGILSLGTSAAYAAGPSGLIAHRAVYDLELKDASDRSGISGMVGRMVYEFDGSDCTGFTTNFRFVTKIDTGDSTRVSDQQTTTFEDLGKRLFRFETKSYTDNQLDKDVRGAASDDQKGIKVDLTQPHNKQVQIIESRFPTEHMLDIIHNAKLGKNFFEAQVFDGSDDGDKPLIATTVVGKEQTPATDDPDADKAGAFSKTPFWPVTVAYFNEKSTGDAMPVYRMSFKLYENGITRDLTMDYGDFVLTGKLTKLEVLGTKACQ
;
A
#
# COMPACT_ATOMS: atom_id res chain seq x y z
N MET A 1 33.17 -41.60 -70.69
CA MET A 1 31.83 -41.06 -70.95
C MET A 1 30.91 -41.49 -69.82
N PHE A 2 30.17 -40.50 -69.30
CA PHE A 2 29.20 -40.48 -68.21
C PHE A 2 28.52 -41.80 -67.79
N ARG A 3 28.34 -41.96 -66.46
CA ARG A 3 27.00 -41.95 -65.84
C ARG A 3 27.05 -41.72 -64.32
N SER A 4 26.36 -40.65 -63.93
CA SER A 4 25.97 -40.24 -62.58
C SER A 4 24.70 -40.99 -62.16
N SER A 5 24.46 -41.18 -60.86
CA SER A 5 23.36 -40.51 -60.13
C SER A 5 23.07 -41.08 -58.73
N LEU A 6 23.22 -40.16 -57.76
CA LEU A 6 22.41 -39.86 -56.57
C LEU A 6 22.11 -40.92 -55.49
N ALA A 7 22.66 -40.64 -54.29
CA ALA A 7 22.22 -41.12 -52.99
C ALA A 7 21.23 -40.12 -52.35
N ALA A 8 20.18 -40.63 -51.71
CA ALA A 8 19.22 -39.85 -50.93
C ALA A 8 19.66 -39.79 -49.45
N ALA A 9 19.75 -38.58 -48.89
CA ALA A 9 20.02 -38.34 -47.48
C ALA A 9 18.74 -37.89 -46.77
N VAL A 10 18.37 -38.61 -45.71
CA VAL A 10 17.23 -38.32 -44.83
C VAL A 10 17.67 -37.29 -43.79
N VAL A 11 17.03 -36.11 -43.77
CA VAL A 11 17.20 -35.10 -42.72
C VAL A 11 16.07 -35.28 -41.70
N SER A 12 16.44 -35.60 -40.45
CA SER A 12 15.50 -35.64 -39.32
C SER A 12 15.49 -34.27 -38.64
N GLY A 13 14.34 -33.59 -38.67
CA GLY A 13 14.13 -32.32 -37.95
C GLY A 13 13.65 -32.56 -36.52
N LEU A 14 14.45 -32.17 -35.53
CA LEU A 14 13.97 -32.01 -34.15
C LEU A 14 13.35 -30.63 -34.00
N GLY A 15 12.02 -30.59 -33.81
CA GLY A 15 11.30 -29.38 -33.40
C GLY A 15 11.59 -29.07 -31.93
N ILE A 16 12.19 -27.91 -31.68
CA ILE A 16 12.36 -27.35 -30.35
C ILE A 16 11.01 -26.78 -29.93
N LEU A 17 10.31 -27.46 -29.02
CA LEU A 17 9.19 -26.87 -28.28
C LEU A 17 9.75 -25.82 -27.33
N SER A 18 9.57 -24.55 -27.67
CA SER A 18 9.75 -23.43 -26.77
C SER A 18 8.65 -23.46 -25.71
N LEU A 19 8.94 -24.06 -24.54
CA LEU A 19 8.13 -23.85 -23.35
C LEU A 19 8.23 -22.37 -22.98
N GLY A 20 7.10 -21.64 -23.04
CA GLY A 20 7.01 -20.28 -22.54
C GLY A 20 7.35 -20.28 -21.06
N THR A 21 8.49 -19.69 -20.69
CA THR A 21 8.83 -19.37 -19.31
C THR A 21 7.80 -18.36 -18.82
N SER A 22 6.90 -18.79 -17.93
CA SER A 22 6.15 -17.88 -17.08
C SER A 22 7.17 -16.97 -16.40
N ALA A 23 7.07 -15.65 -16.63
CA ALA A 23 7.88 -14.68 -15.91
C ALA A 23 7.57 -14.83 -14.42
N ALA A 24 8.44 -15.52 -13.69
CA ALA A 24 8.41 -15.52 -12.25
C ALA A 24 8.75 -14.11 -11.80
N TYR A 25 7.79 -13.43 -11.18
CA TYR A 25 8.00 -12.14 -10.57
C TYR A 25 8.97 -12.36 -9.41
N ALA A 26 10.22 -11.91 -9.56
CA ALA A 26 11.24 -12.07 -8.53
C ALA A 26 10.88 -11.14 -7.36
N ALA A 27 10.34 -11.73 -6.30
CA ALA A 27 10.22 -11.06 -5.00
C ALA A 27 11.57 -11.17 -4.27
N GLY A 28 12.01 -10.07 -3.66
CA GLY A 28 13.20 -10.06 -2.82
C GLY A 28 12.98 -10.78 -1.47
N PRO A 29 13.95 -10.79 -0.55
CA PRO A 29 13.82 -11.38 0.79
C PRO A 29 12.55 -10.94 1.56
N SER A 30 12.11 -9.70 1.36
CA SER A 30 10.86 -9.17 1.93
C SER A 30 9.60 -9.90 1.43
N GLY A 31 9.63 -10.53 0.26
CA GLY A 31 8.46 -11.08 -0.42
C GLY A 31 7.55 -10.04 -1.08
N LEU A 32 7.80 -8.74 -0.87
CA LEU A 32 7.02 -7.66 -1.45
C LEU A 32 7.33 -7.52 -2.95
N ILE A 33 6.31 -7.22 -3.75
CA ILE A 33 6.46 -7.00 -5.18
C ILE A 33 6.14 -5.56 -5.56
N ALA A 34 6.89 -5.02 -6.52
CA ALA A 34 6.58 -3.73 -7.11
C ALA A 34 5.27 -3.81 -7.89
N HIS A 35 4.33 -2.91 -7.62
CA HIS A 35 3.02 -2.90 -8.26
C HIS A 35 2.38 -1.52 -8.22
N ARG A 36 1.41 -1.31 -9.12
CA ARG A 36 0.51 -0.17 -9.14
C ARG A 36 -0.93 -0.66 -9.08
N ALA A 37 -1.67 -0.21 -8.08
CA ALA A 37 -3.08 -0.53 -7.86
C ALA A 37 -3.94 0.73 -7.96
N VAL A 38 -5.04 0.64 -8.68
CA VAL A 38 -6.04 1.71 -8.83
C VAL A 38 -7.34 1.25 -8.19
N TYR A 39 -7.93 2.11 -7.37
CA TYR A 39 -9.16 1.83 -6.65
C TYR A 39 -10.19 2.91 -6.93
N ASP A 40 -11.43 2.51 -7.17
CA ASP A 40 -12.56 3.44 -7.20
C ASP A 40 -13.13 3.57 -5.79
N LEU A 41 -13.34 4.81 -5.36
CA LEU A 41 -13.77 5.15 -4.01
C LEU A 41 -15.25 5.52 -4.01
N GLU A 42 -15.99 5.00 -3.05
CA GLU A 42 -17.42 5.25 -2.86
C GLU A 42 -17.71 5.47 -1.37
N LEU A 43 -18.62 6.40 -1.07
CA LEU A 43 -19.17 6.57 0.27
C LEU A 43 -19.98 5.34 0.67
N LYS A 44 -19.59 4.70 1.77
CA LYS A 44 -20.31 3.58 2.37
C LYS A 44 -21.27 4.05 3.45
N ASP A 45 -20.83 4.97 4.30
CA ASP A 45 -21.61 5.50 5.41
C ASP A 45 -21.15 6.93 5.75
N ALA A 46 -22.05 7.72 6.31
CA ALA A 46 -21.78 9.08 6.77
C ALA A 46 -22.76 9.44 7.88
N SER A 47 -22.23 9.97 8.98
CA SER A 47 -23.05 10.54 10.05
C SER A 47 -23.62 11.90 9.65
N ASP A 48 -24.76 12.28 10.23
CA ASP A 48 -25.34 13.63 10.02
C ASP A 48 -24.35 14.76 10.35
N ARG A 49 -23.46 14.52 11.32
CA ARG A 49 -22.44 15.50 11.75
C ARG A 49 -21.35 15.74 10.71
N SER A 50 -21.11 14.77 9.82
CA SER A 50 -20.12 14.92 8.75
C SER A 50 -20.51 15.98 7.73
N GLY A 51 -21.82 16.25 7.57
CA GLY A 51 -22.35 17.12 6.52
C GLY A 51 -22.13 16.60 5.11
N ILE A 52 -21.77 15.31 4.94
CA ILE A 52 -21.49 14.69 3.66
C ILE A 52 -22.78 14.01 3.16
N SER A 53 -23.28 14.46 2.00
CA SER A 53 -24.41 13.84 1.31
C SER A 53 -23.95 12.76 0.32
N GLY A 54 -22.71 12.85 -0.18
CA GLY A 54 -22.13 11.88 -1.10
C GLY A 54 -20.62 12.06 -1.24
N MET A 55 -19.92 10.97 -1.54
CA MET A 55 -18.51 11.01 -1.88
C MET A 55 -18.17 9.94 -2.91
N VAL A 56 -17.43 10.36 -3.95
CA VAL A 56 -16.85 9.45 -4.95
C VAL A 56 -15.41 9.87 -5.22
N GLY A 57 -14.58 8.94 -5.65
CA GLY A 57 -13.18 9.27 -5.87
C GLY A 57 -12.38 8.16 -6.52
N ARG A 58 -11.07 8.37 -6.55
CA ARG A 58 -10.10 7.38 -7.01
C ARG A 58 -8.83 7.47 -6.19
N MET A 59 -8.31 6.29 -5.87
CA MET A 59 -7.02 6.12 -5.23
C MET A 59 -6.07 5.41 -6.17
N VAL A 60 -4.84 5.88 -6.26
CA VAL A 60 -3.74 5.22 -6.99
C VAL A 60 -2.62 5.00 -6.00
N TYR A 61 -2.25 3.74 -5.81
CA TYR A 61 -1.14 3.32 -4.97
C TYR A 61 -0.09 2.65 -5.84
N GLU A 62 1.13 3.14 -5.81
CA GLU A 62 2.28 2.57 -6.49
C GLU A 62 3.36 2.29 -5.46
N PHE A 63 3.79 1.04 -5.42
CA PHE A 63 4.88 0.56 -4.61
C PHE A 63 5.98 0.08 -5.55
N ASP A 64 7.16 0.68 -5.45
CA ASP A 64 8.33 0.34 -6.27
C ASP A 64 9.56 0.15 -5.38
N GLY A 65 10.61 -0.47 -5.92
CA GLY A 65 11.87 -0.69 -5.23
C GLY A 65 12.11 -2.16 -4.87
N SER A 66 13.04 -2.35 -3.95
CA SER A 66 13.55 -3.66 -3.55
C SER A 66 14.25 -3.58 -2.20
N ASP A 67 14.51 -4.73 -1.58
CA ASP A 67 15.31 -4.85 -0.36
C ASP A 67 16.69 -4.17 -0.46
N CYS A 68 17.26 -4.04 -1.66
CA CYS A 68 18.59 -3.47 -1.87
C CYS A 68 18.59 -1.98 -2.16
N THR A 69 17.54 -1.47 -2.78
CA THR A 69 17.43 -0.06 -3.18
C THR A 69 16.62 0.78 -2.19
N GLY A 70 15.92 0.13 -1.26
CA GLY A 70 14.80 0.72 -0.55
C GLY A 70 13.53 0.71 -1.38
N PHE A 71 12.44 1.09 -0.73
CA PHE A 71 11.08 1.08 -1.26
C PHE A 71 10.57 2.51 -1.41
N THR A 72 9.97 2.82 -2.55
CA THR A 72 9.30 4.09 -2.82
C THR A 72 7.81 3.83 -2.93
N THR A 73 7.00 4.62 -2.21
CA THR A 73 5.55 4.60 -2.38
C THR A 73 5.09 5.93 -2.97
N ASN A 74 4.35 5.88 -4.08
CA ASN A 74 3.59 7.00 -4.60
C ASN A 74 2.10 6.72 -4.38
N PHE A 75 1.43 7.63 -3.70
CA PHE A 75 0.03 7.51 -3.34
C PHE A 75 -0.71 8.78 -3.76
N ARG A 76 -1.81 8.63 -4.49
CA ARG A 76 -2.70 9.73 -4.85
C ARG A 76 -4.13 9.38 -4.52
N PHE A 77 -4.79 10.24 -3.75
CA PHE A 77 -6.13 10.05 -3.25
C PHE A 77 -6.98 11.27 -3.61
N VAL A 78 -7.90 11.08 -4.56
CA VAL A 78 -8.76 12.17 -5.06
C VAL A 78 -10.20 11.84 -4.72
N THR A 79 -10.89 12.75 -4.03
CA THR A 79 -12.30 12.63 -3.72
C THR A 79 -13.07 13.88 -4.10
N LYS A 80 -14.26 13.67 -4.64
CA LYS A 80 -15.29 14.68 -4.84
C LYS A 80 -16.32 14.50 -3.72
N ILE A 81 -16.40 15.49 -2.85
CA ILE A 81 -17.25 15.50 -1.66
C ILE A 81 -18.45 16.40 -1.96
N ASP A 82 -19.65 15.86 -1.80
CA ASP A 82 -20.91 16.58 -1.91
C ASP A 82 -21.44 16.82 -0.49
N THR A 83 -21.78 18.08 -0.17
CA THR A 83 -22.37 18.48 1.12
C THR A 83 -23.85 18.81 1.02
N GLY A 84 -24.48 18.60 -0.14
CA GLY A 84 -25.85 19.00 -0.48
C GLY A 84 -25.94 20.44 -0.98
N ASP A 85 -25.20 21.37 -0.34
CA ASP A 85 -25.15 22.78 -0.75
C ASP A 85 -24.03 23.07 -1.76
N SER A 86 -22.97 22.27 -1.73
CA SER A 86 -21.77 22.51 -2.52
C SER A 86 -21.03 21.21 -2.83
N THR A 87 -20.12 21.28 -3.80
CA THR A 87 -19.16 20.21 -4.05
C THR A 87 -17.75 20.75 -3.89
N ARG A 88 -16.90 19.95 -3.24
CA ARG A 88 -15.47 20.22 -3.06
C ARG A 88 -14.64 19.05 -3.56
N VAL A 89 -13.51 19.32 -4.21
CA VAL A 89 -12.57 18.29 -4.67
C VAL A 89 -11.32 18.33 -3.81
N SER A 90 -11.04 17.24 -3.09
CA SER A 90 -9.79 17.04 -2.38
C SER A 90 -8.86 16.15 -3.20
N ASP A 91 -7.58 16.52 -3.32
CA ASP A 91 -6.53 15.73 -3.97
C ASP A 91 -5.31 15.69 -3.05
N GLN A 92 -5.05 14.53 -2.45
CA GLN A 92 -3.86 14.29 -1.66
C GLN A 92 -2.84 13.50 -2.49
N GLN A 93 -1.62 14.01 -2.55
CA GLN A 93 -0.48 13.42 -3.25
C GLN A 93 0.62 13.18 -2.22
N THR A 94 0.95 11.92 -1.98
CA THR A 94 1.96 11.49 -1.03
C THR A 94 3.04 10.69 -1.75
N THR A 95 4.31 11.02 -1.48
CA THR A 95 5.47 10.25 -1.91
C THR A 95 6.33 9.94 -0.70
N THR A 96 6.68 8.67 -0.52
CA THR A 96 7.57 8.23 0.55
C THR A 96 8.70 7.37 0.03
N PHE A 97 9.80 7.32 0.79
CA PHE A 97 10.91 6.42 0.57
C PHE A 97 11.37 5.80 1.89
N GLU A 98 11.53 4.48 1.92
CA GLU A 98 11.99 3.70 3.06
C GLU A 98 13.24 2.88 2.69
N ASP A 99 14.32 3.06 3.45
CA ASP A 99 15.48 2.17 3.45
C ASP A 99 15.46 1.36 4.76
N LEU A 100 15.05 0.09 4.66
CA LEU A 100 14.91 -0.80 5.82
C LEU A 100 16.25 -1.05 6.54
N GLY A 101 17.35 -1.14 5.78
CA GLY A 101 18.67 -1.44 6.35
C GLY A 101 19.25 -0.25 7.11
N LYS A 102 18.97 0.97 6.65
CA LYS A 102 19.39 2.21 7.33
C LYS A 102 18.35 2.77 8.29
N ARG A 103 17.16 2.15 8.38
CA ARG A 103 15.98 2.68 9.09
C ARG A 103 15.80 4.17 8.83
N LEU A 104 15.69 4.49 7.54
CA LEU A 104 15.47 5.85 7.05
C LEU A 104 14.12 5.92 6.34
N PHE A 105 13.31 6.90 6.72
CA PHE A 105 12.03 7.21 6.10
C PHE A 105 12.01 8.66 5.63
N ARG A 106 11.64 8.90 4.38
CA ARG A 106 11.39 10.23 3.84
C ARG A 106 9.96 10.31 3.38
N PHE A 107 9.31 11.44 3.62
CA PHE A 107 7.91 11.63 3.28
C PHE A 107 7.67 13.05 2.76
N GLU A 108 6.78 13.14 1.79
CA GLU A 108 6.19 14.38 1.28
C GLU A 108 4.71 14.13 1.06
N THR A 109 3.86 14.98 1.62
CA THR A 109 2.42 14.99 1.39
C THR A 109 1.98 16.39 1.01
N LYS A 110 1.36 16.52 -0.15
CA LYS A 110 0.67 17.72 -0.60
C LYS A 110 -0.83 17.47 -0.63
N SER A 111 -1.58 18.35 0.01
CA SER A 111 -3.04 18.32 -0.01
C SER A 111 -3.52 19.54 -0.77
N TYR A 112 -4.32 19.29 -1.79
CA TYR A 112 -4.98 20.31 -2.58
C TYR A 112 -6.47 20.25 -2.32
N THR A 113 -7.10 21.42 -2.33
CA THR A 113 -8.54 21.47 -2.42
C THR A 113 -9.01 22.49 -3.45
N ASP A 114 -9.90 22.05 -4.32
CA ASP A 114 -10.33 22.78 -5.52
C ASP A 114 -9.13 23.30 -6.33
N ASN A 115 -8.12 22.43 -6.48
CA ASN A 115 -6.83 22.68 -7.13
C ASN A 115 -5.94 23.76 -6.49
N GLN A 116 -6.29 24.25 -5.30
CA GLN A 116 -5.44 25.15 -4.51
C GLN A 116 -4.64 24.34 -3.50
N LEU A 117 -3.36 24.66 -3.32
CA LEU A 117 -2.52 23.99 -2.33
C LEU A 117 -2.95 24.45 -0.93
N ASP A 118 -3.45 23.51 -0.13
CA ASP A 118 -3.88 23.76 1.24
C ASP A 118 -2.79 23.38 2.25
N LYS A 119 -2.07 22.27 2.01
CA LYS A 119 -1.05 21.75 2.92
C LYS A 119 0.14 21.16 2.17
N ASP A 120 1.33 21.38 2.68
CA ASP A 120 2.58 20.77 2.21
C ASP A 120 3.41 20.37 3.44
N VAL A 121 3.60 19.06 3.64
CA VAL A 121 4.34 18.49 4.76
C VAL A 121 5.46 17.63 4.20
N ARG A 122 6.70 17.91 4.65
CA ARG A 122 7.87 17.19 4.18
C ARG A 122 8.86 16.98 5.30
N GLY A 123 9.44 15.80 5.35
CA GLY A 123 10.49 15.51 6.32
C GLY A 123 11.24 14.22 6.06
N ALA A 124 12.18 13.96 6.95
CA ALA A 124 12.88 12.70 7.04
C ALA A 124 12.92 12.24 8.50
N ALA A 125 12.66 10.96 8.72
CA ALA A 125 12.75 10.29 10.00
C ALA A 125 13.87 9.24 9.94
N SER A 126 14.69 9.18 10.98
CA SER A 126 15.74 8.18 11.10
C SER A 126 15.96 7.80 12.56
N ASP A 127 16.55 6.63 12.80
CA ASP A 127 16.97 6.24 14.14
C ASP A 127 17.85 7.30 14.80
N ASP A 128 17.65 7.45 16.11
CA ASP A 128 18.44 8.27 17.02
C ASP A 128 18.59 7.56 18.38
N GLN A 129 19.47 8.03 19.25
CA GLN A 129 19.70 7.42 20.56
C GLN A 129 18.45 7.37 21.47
N LYS A 130 17.45 8.21 21.20
CA LYS A 130 16.23 8.35 22.01
C LYS A 130 14.95 7.87 21.31
N GLY A 131 15.07 7.07 20.26
CA GLY A 131 13.95 6.63 19.41
C GLY A 131 14.15 7.10 17.98
N ILE A 132 13.17 7.78 17.40
CA ILE A 132 13.28 8.31 16.04
C ILE A 132 13.40 9.84 16.06
N LYS A 133 14.38 10.37 15.34
CA LYS A 133 14.50 11.79 15.07
C LYS A 133 13.81 12.13 13.76
N VAL A 134 12.95 13.13 13.78
CA VAL A 134 12.22 13.64 12.61
C VAL A 134 12.68 15.06 12.30
N ASP A 135 13.25 15.26 11.11
CA ASP A 135 13.65 16.54 10.57
C ASP A 135 12.60 17.00 9.54
N LEU A 136 11.68 17.87 9.95
CA LEU A 136 10.67 18.51 9.10
C LEU A 136 11.26 19.72 8.38
N THR A 137 10.88 19.89 7.11
CA THR A 137 11.31 21.00 6.24
C THR A 137 10.14 21.84 5.73
N GLN A 138 8.93 21.29 5.72
CA GLN A 138 7.69 21.98 5.41
C GLN A 138 6.61 21.60 6.43
N PRO A 139 5.72 22.53 6.83
CA PRO A 139 5.63 23.92 6.37
C PRO A 139 6.71 24.87 6.96
N HIS A 140 7.47 24.40 7.93
CA HIS A 140 8.61 25.11 8.51
C HIS A 140 9.66 24.11 9.01
N ASN A 141 10.92 24.56 9.10
CA ASN A 141 11.98 23.74 9.65
C ASN A 141 11.71 23.47 11.14
N LYS A 142 11.57 22.20 11.51
CA LYS A 142 11.33 21.76 12.89
C LYS A 142 11.98 20.39 13.07
N GLN A 143 12.64 20.19 14.20
CA GLN A 143 13.12 18.88 14.61
C GLN A 143 12.25 18.37 15.74
N VAL A 144 11.85 17.10 15.66
CA VAL A 144 11.03 16.43 16.67
C VAL A 144 11.68 15.11 17.03
N GLN A 145 11.71 14.81 18.32
CA GLN A 145 12.05 13.48 18.81
C GLN A 145 10.76 12.73 19.10
N ILE A 146 10.60 11.56 18.52
CA ILE A 146 9.46 10.66 18.80
C ILE A 146 9.97 9.33 19.36
N ILE A 147 9.06 8.58 19.96
CA ILE A 147 9.33 7.21 20.43
C ILE A 147 9.69 6.31 19.25
N GLU A 148 10.45 5.25 19.54
CA GLU A 148 10.71 4.15 18.62
C GLU A 148 9.42 3.68 17.93
N SER A 149 9.42 3.71 16.61
CA SER A 149 8.24 3.43 15.78
C SER A 149 8.62 2.65 14.53
N ARG A 150 7.67 1.90 13.97
CA ARG A 150 7.78 1.26 12.66
C ARG A 150 7.43 2.27 11.57
N PHE A 151 8.21 2.25 10.49
CA PHE A 151 7.82 2.93 9.26
C PHE A 151 6.83 2.07 8.45
N PRO A 152 6.09 2.65 7.48
CA PRO A 152 4.97 1.95 6.83
C PRO A 152 5.31 0.59 6.21
N THR A 153 6.44 0.46 5.52
CA THR A 153 6.88 -0.78 4.91
C THR A 153 7.32 -1.80 5.97
N GLU A 154 8.01 -1.35 7.02
CA GLU A 154 8.33 -2.22 8.16
C GLU A 154 7.08 -2.75 8.84
N HIS A 155 6.07 -1.89 9.05
CA HIS A 155 4.81 -2.28 9.64
C HIS A 155 4.05 -3.27 8.76
N MET A 156 4.04 -3.08 7.43
CA MET A 156 3.46 -4.05 6.49
C MET A 156 4.14 -5.42 6.60
N LEU A 157 5.47 -5.45 6.70
CA LEU A 157 6.23 -6.69 6.90
C LEU A 157 5.91 -7.35 8.23
N ASP A 158 5.77 -6.57 9.31
CA ASP A 158 5.34 -7.07 10.62
C ASP A 158 3.93 -7.71 10.53
N ILE A 159 2.99 -7.10 9.79
CA ILE A 159 1.65 -7.68 9.56
C ILE A 159 1.75 -9.02 8.84
N ILE A 160 2.48 -9.08 7.71
CA ILE A 160 2.63 -10.31 6.92
C ILE A 160 3.34 -11.40 7.74
N HIS A 161 4.37 -11.04 8.48
CA HIS A 161 5.10 -11.98 9.34
C HIS A 161 4.20 -12.56 10.43
N ASN A 162 3.45 -11.72 11.15
CA ASN A 162 2.53 -12.16 12.20
C ASN A 162 1.39 -13.01 11.62
N ALA A 163 0.86 -12.65 10.44
CA ALA A 163 -0.15 -13.44 9.74
C ALA A 163 0.33 -14.86 9.43
N LYS A 164 1.56 -15.01 8.90
CA LYS A 164 2.21 -16.31 8.63
C LYS A 164 2.41 -17.15 9.88
N LEU A 165 2.71 -16.51 11.02
CA LEU A 165 2.84 -17.19 12.31
C LEU A 165 1.50 -17.50 12.98
N GLY A 166 0.36 -17.07 12.40
CA GLY A 166 -0.96 -17.20 13.01
C GLY A 166 -1.19 -16.29 14.22
N LYS A 167 -0.32 -15.28 14.43
CA LYS A 167 -0.53 -14.25 15.45
C LYS A 167 -1.55 -13.24 14.92
N ASN A 168 -2.76 -13.30 15.48
CA ASN A 168 -3.93 -12.63 14.95
C ASN A 168 -4.27 -11.28 15.62
N PHE A 169 -3.55 -10.89 16.68
CA PHE A 169 -3.76 -9.64 17.39
C PHE A 169 -2.44 -9.11 17.92
N PHE A 170 -2.09 -7.87 17.59
CA PHE A 170 -0.89 -7.20 18.09
C PHE A 170 -0.99 -5.68 17.94
N GLU A 171 -0.09 -4.99 18.62
CA GLU A 171 0.02 -3.53 18.59
C GLU A 171 1.45 -3.13 18.19
N ALA A 172 1.58 -2.01 17.48
CA ALA A 172 2.84 -1.37 17.15
C ALA A 172 2.72 0.15 17.22
N GLN A 173 3.81 0.83 17.58
CA GLN A 173 3.98 2.25 17.30
C GLN A 173 4.33 2.42 15.83
N VAL A 174 3.63 3.30 15.12
CA VAL A 174 3.80 3.54 13.68
C VAL A 174 4.02 5.01 13.43
N PHE A 175 5.05 5.35 12.65
CA PHE A 175 5.26 6.69 12.12
C PHE A 175 5.18 6.64 10.60
N ASP A 176 4.13 7.23 10.04
CA ASP A 176 3.85 7.22 8.60
C ASP A 176 3.97 8.60 7.94
N GLY A 177 4.36 9.63 8.70
CA GLY A 177 4.48 11.00 8.21
C GLY A 177 3.14 11.65 7.84
N SER A 178 2.02 11.09 8.29
CA SER A 178 0.68 11.64 8.12
C SER A 178 0.45 12.89 8.98
N ASP A 179 -0.69 13.57 8.76
CA ASP A 179 -1.03 14.84 9.37
C ASP A 179 0.09 15.89 9.26
N ASP A 180 0.68 16.31 10.38
CA ASP A 180 1.75 17.30 10.46
C ASP A 180 3.15 16.67 10.43
N GLY A 181 3.23 15.33 10.31
CA GLY A 181 4.47 14.57 10.27
C GLY A 181 5.27 14.63 11.58
N ASP A 182 4.61 14.89 12.72
CA ASP A 182 5.30 15.20 13.97
C ASP A 182 4.97 14.26 15.15
N LYS A 183 4.11 13.26 14.94
CA LYS A 183 3.70 12.29 15.96
C LYS A 183 3.57 10.89 15.37
N PRO A 184 3.90 9.84 16.15
CA PRO A 184 3.51 8.49 15.82
C PRO A 184 2.05 8.23 16.22
N LEU A 185 1.52 7.13 15.70
CA LEU A 185 0.22 6.57 16.03
C LEU A 185 0.41 5.17 16.61
N ILE A 186 -0.48 4.81 17.53
CA ILE A 186 -0.58 3.42 18.00
C ILE A 186 -1.47 2.68 17.00
N ALA A 187 -0.95 1.62 16.39
CA ALA A 187 -1.67 0.76 15.46
C ALA A 187 -2.00 -0.58 16.13
N THR A 188 -3.27 -0.82 16.43
CA THR A 188 -3.76 -2.15 16.81
C THR A 188 -4.18 -2.90 15.55
N THR A 189 -3.56 -4.05 15.30
CA THR A 189 -3.83 -4.89 14.14
C THR A 189 -4.52 -6.18 14.54
N VAL A 190 -5.60 -6.50 13.82
CA VAL A 190 -6.31 -7.78 13.87
C VAL A 190 -6.18 -8.47 12.53
N VAL A 191 -5.70 -9.71 12.52
CA VAL A 191 -5.54 -10.55 11.33
C VAL A 191 -6.52 -11.71 11.38
N GLY A 192 -7.39 -11.79 10.38
CA GLY A 192 -8.31 -12.91 10.18
C GLY A 192 -7.60 -14.19 9.74
N LYS A 193 -8.36 -15.28 9.67
CA LYS A 193 -7.84 -16.52 9.10
C LYS A 193 -7.55 -16.33 7.62
N GLU A 194 -6.52 -17.04 7.12
CA GLU A 194 -6.25 -17.11 5.69
C GLU A 194 -7.47 -17.66 4.95
N GLN A 195 -7.79 -17.05 3.82
CA GLN A 195 -8.93 -17.39 2.97
C GLN A 195 -8.48 -17.46 1.51
N THR A 196 -9.13 -18.33 0.75
CA THR A 196 -9.04 -18.30 -0.71
C THR A 196 -10.23 -17.52 -1.27
N PRO A 197 -10.06 -16.70 -2.32
CA PRO A 197 -11.16 -15.96 -2.93
C PRO A 197 -12.33 -16.89 -3.30
N ALA A 198 -13.53 -16.53 -2.85
CA ALA A 198 -14.77 -17.14 -3.31
C ALA A 198 -15.06 -16.75 -4.76
N THR A 199 -16.00 -17.44 -5.42
CA THR A 199 -16.35 -17.14 -6.83
C THR A 199 -16.96 -15.76 -7.01
N ASP A 200 -17.63 -15.25 -5.98
CA ASP A 200 -18.31 -13.95 -5.91
C ASP A 200 -17.54 -12.93 -5.06
N ASP A 201 -16.27 -13.19 -4.74
CA ASP A 201 -15.43 -12.27 -3.98
C ASP A 201 -15.25 -10.96 -4.78
N PRO A 202 -15.74 -9.82 -4.25
CA PRO A 202 -15.62 -8.53 -4.94
C PRO A 202 -14.17 -8.25 -5.31
N ASP A 203 -13.94 -7.64 -6.47
CA ASP A 203 -12.64 -7.17 -6.97
C ASP A 203 -11.49 -8.20 -7.11
N ALA A 204 -11.73 -9.47 -6.77
CA ALA A 204 -10.74 -10.54 -6.92
C ALA A 204 -10.30 -10.74 -8.38
N ASP A 205 -11.23 -10.60 -9.34
CA ASP A 205 -10.93 -10.69 -10.78
C ASP A 205 -9.97 -9.56 -11.25
N LYS A 206 -9.93 -8.44 -10.53
CA LYS A 206 -9.05 -7.30 -10.82
C LYS A 206 -7.63 -7.48 -10.28
N ALA A 207 -7.39 -8.46 -9.43
CA ALA A 207 -6.06 -8.82 -8.92
C ALA A 207 -5.21 -9.62 -9.94
N GLY A 208 -5.70 -9.81 -11.17
CA GLY A 208 -4.93 -10.42 -12.27
C GLY A 208 -4.44 -11.82 -11.94
N ALA A 209 -3.11 -12.03 -11.98
CA ALA A 209 -2.48 -13.31 -11.67
C ALA A 209 -2.74 -13.78 -10.22
N PHE A 210 -3.11 -12.86 -9.31
CA PHE A 210 -3.38 -13.15 -7.90
C PHE A 210 -4.86 -13.35 -7.58
N SER A 211 -5.74 -13.34 -8.60
CA SER A 211 -7.20 -13.45 -8.44
C SER A 211 -7.69 -14.71 -7.72
N LYS A 212 -6.85 -15.75 -7.62
CA LYS A 212 -7.14 -17.01 -6.91
C LYS A 212 -6.16 -17.27 -5.76
N THR A 213 -5.27 -16.33 -5.47
CA THR A 213 -4.25 -16.49 -4.43
C THR A 213 -4.89 -16.31 -3.05
N PRO A 214 -4.47 -17.08 -2.04
CA PRO A 214 -4.89 -16.85 -0.67
C PRO A 214 -4.55 -15.44 -0.16
N PHE A 215 -5.37 -14.94 0.77
CA PHE A 215 -5.20 -13.65 1.41
C PHE A 215 -5.61 -13.72 2.89
N TRP A 216 -5.18 -12.73 3.68
CA TRP A 216 -5.67 -12.50 5.03
C TRP A 216 -6.59 -11.28 5.06
N PRO A 217 -7.79 -11.37 5.65
CA PRO A 217 -8.53 -10.18 6.07
C PRO A 217 -7.75 -9.49 7.20
N VAL A 218 -7.48 -8.21 7.08
CA VAL A 218 -6.73 -7.43 8.08
C VAL A 218 -7.53 -6.19 8.43
N THR A 219 -7.58 -5.86 9.72
CA THR A 219 -8.07 -4.57 10.22
C THR A 219 -6.98 -3.92 11.05
N VAL A 220 -6.66 -2.66 10.75
CA VAL A 220 -5.76 -1.82 11.53
C VAL A 220 -6.53 -0.63 12.06
N ALA A 221 -6.49 -0.42 13.38
CA ALA A 221 -7.08 0.73 14.06
C ALA A 221 -5.97 1.61 14.62
N TYR A 222 -6.01 2.89 14.29
CA TYR A 222 -5.00 3.90 14.64
C TYR A 222 -5.51 4.79 15.77
N PHE A 223 -4.67 5.02 16.76
CA PHE A 223 -4.97 5.83 17.94
C PHE A 223 -3.87 6.87 18.16
N ASN A 224 -4.27 8.06 18.63
CA ASN A 224 -3.33 9.05 19.11
C ASN A 224 -2.69 8.58 20.43
N GLU A 225 -1.39 8.81 20.63
CA GLU A 225 -0.69 8.41 21.87
C GLU A 225 -1.28 9.03 23.14
N LYS A 226 -1.91 10.20 23.02
CA LYS A 226 -2.50 10.95 24.13
C LYS A 226 -4.02 10.95 24.03
N SER A 227 -4.63 9.88 24.52
CA SER A 227 -6.08 9.81 24.73
C SER A 227 -6.38 9.58 26.21
N THR A 228 -7.19 10.45 26.81
CA THR A 228 -7.72 10.26 28.17
C THR A 228 -9.11 9.62 28.09
N GLY A 229 -9.37 8.54 28.83
CA GLY A 229 -10.67 7.85 28.87
C GLY A 229 -10.79 6.72 27.85
N ASP A 230 -12.02 6.39 27.45
CA ASP A 230 -12.32 5.39 26.41
C ASP A 230 -11.90 5.93 25.04
N ALA A 231 -10.66 5.64 24.67
CA ALA A 231 -10.06 6.09 23.43
C ALA A 231 -10.67 5.36 22.23
N MET A 232 -11.32 6.12 21.34
CA MET A 232 -11.76 5.63 20.04
C MET A 232 -10.63 5.78 19.01
N PRO A 233 -10.53 4.87 18.03
CA PRO A 233 -9.56 5.04 16.95
C PRO A 233 -9.90 6.28 16.13
N VAL A 234 -8.87 7.04 15.74
CA VAL A 234 -9.02 8.21 14.85
C VAL A 234 -9.17 7.80 13.40
N TYR A 235 -8.70 6.61 13.06
CA TYR A 235 -8.83 6.02 11.74
C TYR A 235 -8.80 4.50 11.86
N ARG A 236 -9.64 3.81 11.07
CA ARG A 236 -9.62 2.35 10.99
C ARG A 236 -9.68 1.93 9.53
N MET A 237 -8.73 1.09 9.13
CA MET A 237 -8.69 0.51 7.79
C MET A 237 -8.90 -0.99 7.86
N SER A 238 -9.76 -1.53 7.00
CA SER A 238 -9.89 -2.97 6.77
C SER A 238 -9.64 -3.29 5.30
N PHE A 239 -8.95 -4.38 5.04
CA PHE A 239 -8.54 -4.77 3.69
C PHE A 239 -8.23 -6.26 3.62
N LYS A 240 -8.18 -6.79 2.41
CA LYS A 240 -7.64 -8.13 2.12
C LYS A 240 -6.18 -7.98 1.71
N LEU A 241 -5.29 -8.67 2.41
CA LEU A 241 -3.84 -8.60 2.22
C LEU A 241 -3.31 -9.90 1.62
N TYR A 242 -2.65 -9.80 0.47
CA TYR A 242 -1.86 -10.88 -0.09
C TYR A 242 -0.45 -10.90 0.53
N GLU A 243 0.18 -12.08 0.53
CA GLU A 243 1.53 -12.27 1.05
C GLU A 243 2.59 -11.37 0.40
N ASN A 244 2.35 -10.94 -0.83
CA ASN A 244 3.25 -10.10 -1.62
C ASN A 244 3.03 -8.59 -1.42
N GLY A 245 2.21 -8.19 -0.43
CA GLY A 245 1.95 -6.80 -0.07
C GLY A 245 0.84 -6.11 -0.86
N ILE A 246 0.22 -6.78 -1.83
CA ILE A 246 -0.96 -6.23 -2.54
C ILE A 246 -2.15 -6.23 -1.59
N THR A 247 -2.94 -5.15 -1.62
CA THR A 247 -4.20 -5.04 -0.89
C THR A 247 -5.39 -4.85 -1.83
N ARG A 248 -6.58 -5.26 -1.39
CA ARG A 248 -7.85 -5.02 -2.09
C ARG A 248 -9.02 -4.96 -1.10
N ASP A 249 -10.21 -4.64 -1.60
CA ASP A 249 -11.44 -4.56 -0.81
C ASP A 249 -11.28 -3.67 0.44
N LEU A 250 -10.92 -2.41 0.19
CA LEU A 250 -10.59 -1.46 1.25
C LEU A 250 -11.88 -0.92 1.90
N THR A 251 -11.90 -0.84 3.22
CA THR A 251 -12.87 -0.05 3.99
C THR A 251 -12.09 0.89 4.90
N MET A 252 -12.31 2.19 4.75
CA MET A 252 -11.58 3.27 5.41
C MET A 252 -12.56 4.08 6.24
N ASP A 253 -12.47 3.95 7.56
CA ASP A 253 -13.38 4.53 8.53
C ASP A 253 -12.69 5.68 9.26
N TYR A 254 -13.17 6.89 9.03
CA TYR A 254 -12.65 8.15 9.58
C TYR A 254 -13.46 8.60 10.82
N GLY A 255 -14.29 7.74 11.39
CA GLY A 255 -15.17 8.03 12.52
C GLY A 255 -16.50 8.65 12.10
N ASP A 256 -16.48 9.78 11.40
CA ASP A 256 -17.71 10.46 10.98
C ASP A 256 -18.25 10.00 9.61
N PHE A 257 -17.41 9.36 8.79
CA PHE A 257 -17.78 8.76 7.52
C PHE A 257 -16.88 7.57 7.17
N VAL A 258 -17.37 6.70 6.31
CA VAL A 258 -16.70 5.48 5.86
C VAL A 258 -16.66 5.44 4.34
N LEU A 259 -15.49 5.18 3.78
CA LEU A 259 -15.28 4.96 2.35
C LEU A 259 -14.96 3.50 2.07
N THR A 260 -15.40 3.01 0.92
CA THR A 260 -14.92 1.75 0.34
C THR A 260 -14.05 2.03 -0.87
N GLY A 261 -12.95 1.30 -1.01
CA GLY A 261 -12.07 1.33 -2.17
C GLY A 261 -12.04 -0.04 -2.84
N LYS A 262 -12.62 -0.14 -4.04
CA LYS A 262 -12.65 -1.38 -4.83
C LYS A 262 -11.51 -1.37 -5.84
N LEU A 263 -10.69 -2.42 -5.87
CA LEU A 263 -9.62 -2.54 -6.85
C LEU A 263 -10.23 -2.59 -8.26
N THR A 264 -9.77 -1.72 -9.16
CA THR A 264 -10.24 -1.68 -10.56
C THR A 264 -9.16 -2.06 -11.55
N LYS A 265 -7.90 -1.81 -11.20
CA LYS A 265 -6.74 -2.21 -12.01
C LYS A 265 -5.56 -2.52 -11.11
N LEU A 266 -4.90 -3.64 -11.39
CA LEU A 266 -3.59 -3.98 -10.85
C LEU A 266 -2.58 -4.13 -12.00
N GLU A 267 -1.45 -3.48 -11.86
CA GLU A 267 -0.30 -3.59 -12.76
C GLU A 267 0.91 -4.00 -11.93
N VAL A 268 1.47 -5.19 -12.20
CA VAL A 268 2.71 -5.60 -11.54
C VAL A 268 3.87 -4.97 -12.28
N LEU A 269 4.71 -4.26 -11.54
CA LEU A 269 5.88 -3.56 -12.07
C LEU A 269 7.08 -4.50 -12.07
N GLY A 270 8.05 -4.24 -12.95
CA GLY A 270 9.28 -5.04 -12.98
C GLY A 270 10.13 -4.76 -11.75
N THR A 271 10.37 -5.77 -10.90
CA THR A 271 11.30 -5.65 -9.78
C THR A 271 12.73 -5.51 -10.29
N LYS A 272 13.46 -4.52 -9.79
CA LYS A 272 14.90 -4.43 -10.00
C LYS A 272 15.57 -5.50 -9.13
N ALA A 273 16.25 -6.45 -9.76
CA ALA A 273 17.05 -7.41 -9.03
C ALA A 273 18.14 -6.67 -8.23
N CYS A 274 18.36 -7.10 -6.99
CA CYS A 274 19.57 -6.77 -6.26
C CYS A 274 20.79 -7.14 -7.10
N GLN A 275 21.68 -6.18 -7.34
CA GLN A 275 22.97 -6.43 -8.00
C GLN A 275 23.97 -7.05 -7.04
#